data_AF-A0A139MHX0-F1
#
_entry.id   AF-A0A139MHX0-F1
#
_cell.length_a   1.000
_cell.length_b   1.000
_cell.length_c   1.000
_cell.angle_alpha   90.00
_cell.angle_beta   90.00
_cell.angle_gamma   90.00
#
_symmetry.space_group_name_H-M   'P 1'
#
loop_
_entity.id
_entity.type
_entity.pdbx_description
1 polymer ?
#
loop_
_entity_poly.entity_id
_entity_poly.type
_entity_poly.pdbx_seq_one_letter_code
_entity_poly.pdbx_strand_id
1 'polypeptide(L)'
;MEYKLFDEYITLQALLKEVGIIQSGGAIKSFLADNQVFFNGELENRRGKKLRIDDVISLPAQQLEIVLLAPSQEEILEHQEEQAEKKRVADLVKAMNKDFKKSKPAKKEQKTRKSEQTGKKSAVRFPGT
;
A
#
# COMPACT_ATOMS: atom_id res chain seq x y z
N MET A 1 -1.96 22.53 3.92
CA MET A 1 -2.79 21.32 4.08
C MET A 1 -2.22 20.52 5.22
N GLU A 2 -3.08 19.97 6.08
CA GLU A 2 -2.67 19.14 7.21
C GLU A 2 -2.86 17.66 6.86
N TYR A 3 -1.87 16.83 7.19
CA TYR A 3 -1.92 15.39 6.98
C TYR A 3 -1.68 14.69 8.32
N LYS A 4 -2.66 13.89 8.77
CA LYS A 4 -2.56 13.14 10.03
C LYS A 4 -1.80 11.84 9.80
N LEU A 5 -0.67 11.70 10.46
CA LEU A 5 0.18 10.51 10.35
C LEU A 5 -0.08 9.55 11.53
N PHE A 6 -0.76 8.44 11.27
CA PHE A 6 -1.05 7.42 12.29
C PHE A 6 0.09 6.41 12.49
N ASP A 7 0.91 6.20 11.46
CA ASP A 7 2.07 5.30 11.50
C ASP A 7 3.33 6.00 12.03
N GLU A 8 4.40 5.24 12.32
CA GLU A 8 5.69 5.80 12.77
C GLU A 8 6.31 6.75 11.71
N TYR A 9 6.13 6.43 10.43
CA TYR A 9 6.59 7.23 9.32
C TYR A 9 5.73 6.96 8.08
N ILE A 10 5.68 7.95 7.19
CA ILE A 10 5.19 7.77 5.82
C ILE A 10 6.34 8.00 4.83
N THR A 11 6.27 7.42 3.65
CA THR A 11 7.25 7.71 2.59
C THR A 11 6.74 8.84 1.70
N LEU A 12 7.64 9.63 1.11
CA LEU A 12 7.25 10.72 0.20
C LEU A 12 6.34 10.20 -0.91
N GLN A 13 6.64 9.00 -1.44
CA GLN A 13 5.77 8.34 -2.41
C GLN A 13 4.37 8.01 -1.89
N ALA A 14 4.26 7.47 -0.68
CA ALA A 14 2.96 7.16 -0.11
C ALA A 14 2.15 8.44 0.12
N LEU A 15 2.77 9.47 0.69
CA LEU A 15 2.12 10.77 0.92
C LEU A 15 1.59 11.38 -0.38
N LEU A 16 2.43 11.48 -1.43
CA LEU A 16 2.01 12.02 -2.72
C LEU A 16 0.89 11.20 -3.37
N LYS A 17 0.84 9.90 -3.11
CA LYS A 17 -0.24 9.03 -3.62
C LYS A 17 -1.54 9.26 -2.85
N GLU A 18 -1.48 9.38 -1.53
CA GLU A 18 -2.66 9.59 -0.68
C GLU A 18 -3.29 10.96 -0.89
N VAL A 19 -2.47 11.99 -1.08
CA VAL A 19 -2.93 13.34 -1.46
C VAL A 19 -3.47 13.37 -2.90
N GLY A 20 -3.23 12.32 -3.70
CA GLY A 20 -3.73 12.22 -5.08
C GLY A 20 -2.89 12.98 -6.11
N ILE A 21 -1.67 13.40 -5.75
CA ILE A 21 -0.71 14.09 -6.64
C ILE A 21 -0.23 13.11 -7.71
N ILE A 22 0.03 11.87 -7.31
CA ILE A 22 0.44 10.79 -8.22
C ILE A 22 -0.62 9.69 -8.25
N GLN A 23 -0.92 9.15 -9.44
CA GLN A 23 -1.89 8.07 -9.58
C GLN A 23 -1.33 6.68 -9.24
N SER A 24 -0.02 6.49 -9.38
CA SER A 24 0.63 5.22 -9.09
C SER A 24 2.05 5.41 -8.56
N GLY A 25 2.56 4.41 -7.86
CA GLY A 25 3.94 4.42 -7.36
C GLY A 25 5.00 4.43 -8.46
N GLY A 26 4.66 4.07 -9.70
CA GLY A 26 5.57 4.20 -10.85
C GLY A 26 5.71 5.65 -11.35
N ALA A 27 4.66 6.45 -11.18
CA ALA A 27 4.60 7.83 -11.71
C ALA A 27 5.52 8.80 -10.96
N ILE A 28 5.91 8.49 -9.72
CA ILE A 28 6.73 9.39 -8.91
C ILE A 28 8.10 9.69 -9.52
N LYS A 29 8.68 8.74 -10.28
CA LYS A 29 9.99 8.97 -10.89
C LYS A 29 9.93 10.12 -11.88
N SER A 30 8.93 10.11 -12.76
CA SER A 30 8.69 11.20 -13.72
C SER A 30 8.28 12.47 -12.98
N PHE A 31 7.42 12.34 -11.97
CA PHE A 31 6.97 13.48 -11.17
C PHE A 31 8.13 14.25 -10.53
N LEU A 32 9.08 13.58 -9.88
CA LEU A 32 10.27 14.20 -9.27
C LEU A 32 11.31 14.70 -10.28
N ALA A 33 11.24 14.25 -11.53
CA ALA A 33 12.08 14.77 -12.60
C ALA A 33 11.54 16.10 -13.14
N ASP A 34 10.21 16.19 -13.25
CA ASP A 34 9.53 17.35 -13.83
C ASP A 34 9.18 18.43 -12.78
N ASN A 35 8.98 18.03 -11.51
CA ASN A 35 8.54 18.89 -10.43
C ASN A 35 9.56 18.92 -9.29
N GLN A 36 9.74 20.12 -8.73
CA GLN A 36 10.55 20.31 -7.53
C GLN A 36 9.70 20.02 -6.30
N VAL A 37 10.22 19.16 -5.41
CA VAL A 37 9.61 18.86 -4.11
C VAL A 37 10.60 19.27 -3.04
N PHE A 38 10.12 20.03 -2.06
CA PHE A 38 10.93 20.50 -0.96
C PHE A 38 10.50 19.81 0.33
N PHE A 39 11.48 19.31 1.08
CA PHE A 39 11.33 18.74 2.42
C PHE A 39 12.01 19.66 3.42
N ASN A 40 11.23 20.27 4.33
CA ASN A 40 11.73 21.26 5.30
C ASN A 40 12.58 22.37 4.67
N GLY A 41 12.24 22.78 3.44
CA GLY A 41 12.96 23.81 2.68
C GLY A 41 14.13 23.30 1.84
N GLU A 42 14.51 22.02 1.92
CA GLU A 42 15.55 21.40 1.09
C GLU A 42 14.95 20.64 -0.09
N LEU A 43 15.55 20.76 -1.28
CA LEU A 43 15.11 20.00 -2.45
C LEU A 43 15.28 18.50 -2.21
N GLU A 44 14.20 17.73 -2.29
CA GLU A 44 14.17 16.30 -2.05
C GLU A 44 13.69 15.54 -3.29
N ASN A 45 14.60 14.77 -3.88
CA ASN A 45 14.34 13.95 -5.06
C ASN A 45 14.27 12.44 -4.73
N ARG A 46 14.35 12.06 -3.45
CA ARG A 46 14.28 10.67 -3.02
C ARG A 46 12.84 10.26 -2.73
N ARG A 47 12.28 9.48 -3.65
CA ARG A 47 10.96 8.83 -3.54
C ARG A 47 10.69 8.14 -2.20
N GLY A 48 11.70 7.49 -1.66
CA GLY A 48 11.64 6.71 -0.42
C GLY A 48 12.06 7.47 0.84
N LYS A 49 12.15 8.81 0.79
CA LYS A 49 12.40 9.61 1.99
C LYS A 49 11.28 9.33 2.99
N LYS A 50 11.66 8.98 4.22
CA LYS A 50 10.74 8.78 5.33
C LYS A 50 10.46 10.12 5.98
N LEU A 51 9.19 10.45 6.11
CA LEU A 51 8.68 11.63 6.79
C LEU A 51 8.06 11.21 8.11
N ARG A 52 8.22 12.07 9.10
CA ARG A 52 7.70 11.92 10.45
C ARG A 52 6.77 13.09 10.77
N ILE A 53 6.18 13.02 11.95
CA ILE A 53 5.41 14.11 12.54
C ILE A 53 6.31 15.37 12.58
N ASP A 54 5.69 16.53 12.35
CA ASP A 54 6.28 17.87 12.25
C ASP A 54 7.13 18.13 11.00
N ASP A 55 7.25 17.17 10.08
CA ASP A 55 7.86 17.43 8.77
C ASP A 55 6.91 18.22 7.85
N VAL A 56 7.51 19.09 7.02
CA VAL A 56 6.81 19.94 6.05
C VAL A 56 7.26 19.60 4.63
N ILE A 57 6.30 19.31 3.76
CA ILE A 57 6.49 19.13 2.33
C ILE A 57 5.92 20.31 1.56
N SER A 58 6.74 20.93 0.73
CA SER A 58 6.32 22.02 -0.16
C SER A 58 6.44 21.60 -1.62
N LEU A 59 5.35 21.76 -2.36
CA LEU A 59 5.22 21.48 -3.78
C LEU A 59 4.90 22.80 -4.51
N PRO A 60 5.92 23.57 -4.92
CA PRO A 60 5.71 24.86 -5.59
C PRO A 60 4.96 24.72 -6.91
N ALA A 61 5.05 23.57 -7.60
CA ALA A 61 4.34 23.34 -8.86
C ALA A 61 2.80 23.34 -8.70
N GLN A 62 2.31 22.97 -7.51
CA GLN A 62 0.87 22.95 -7.19
C GLN A 62 0.49 24.01 -6.15
N GLN A 63 1.42 24.87 -5.76
CA GLN A 63 1.29 25.80 -4.63
C GLN A 63 0.70 25.10 -3.38
N LEU A 64 1.16 23.87 -3.13
CA LEU A 64 0.67 23.05 -2.04
C LEU A 64 1.75 22.86 -0.99
N GLU A 65 1.39 23.09 0.26
CA GLU A 65 2.22 22.79 1.42
C GLU A 65 1.48 21.78 2.30
N ILE A 66 2.17 20.70 2.68
CA ILE A 66 1.64 19.59 3.47
C ILE A 66 2.45 19.54 4.76
N VAL A 67 1.77 19.71 5.89
CA VAL A 67 2.36 19.58 7.23
C VAL A 67 1.91 18.27 7.84
N LEU A 68 2.86 17.44 8.27
CA LEU A 68 2.58 16.17 8.92
C LEU A 68 2.31 16.42 10.40
N LEU A 69 1.10 16.12 10.86
CA LEU A 69 0.68 16.30 12.24
C LEU A 69 0.45 14.94 12.91
N ALA A 70 0.73 14.90 14.22
CA ALA A 70 0.31 13.79 15.05
C ALA A 70 -1.23 13.80 15.14
N PRO A 71 -1.90 12.66 14.92
CA PRO A 71 -3.31 12.53 15.25
C PRO A 71 -3.52 12.73 16.76
N SER A 72 -4.68 13.26 17.13
CA SER A 72 -5.04 13.44 18.53
C SER A 72 -5.23 12.08 19.23
N GLN A 73 -5.03 12.01 20.55
CA GLN A 73 -5.08 10.75 21.30
C GLN A 73 -6.46 10.07 21.22
N GLU A 74 -7.54 10.84 21.09
CA GLU A 74 -8.91 10.33 20.97
C GLU A 74 -9.13 9.64 19.61
N GLU A 75 -8.65 10.23 18.52
CA GLU A 75 -8.74 9.66 17.16
C GLU A 75 -7.93 8.36 17.02
N ILE A 76 -6.81 8.26 17.74
CA ILE A 76 -6.00 7.03 17.78
C ILE A 76 -6.78 5.88 18.44
N LEU A 77 -7.49 6.17 19.54
CA LEU A 77 -8.27 5.16 20.26
C LEU A 77 -9.46 4.67 19.42
N GLU A 78 -10.22 5.57 18.81
CA GLU A 78 -11.34 5.21 17.93
C GLU A 78 -10.88 4.36 16.75
N HIS A 79 -9.75 4.73 16.11
CA HIS A 79 -9.24 3.95 14.98
C HIS A 79 -8.75 2.56 15.40
N GLN A 80 -8.19 2.42 16.61
CA GLN A 80 -7.82 1.11 17.17
C GLN A 80 -9.04 0.24 17.44
N GLU A 81 -10.13 0.82 17.93
CA GLU A 81 -11.39 0.10 18.17
C GLU A 81 -12.00 -0.40 16.86
N GLU A 82 -12.06 0.44 15.81
CA GLU A 82 -12.52 0.02 14.49
C GLU A 82 -11.67 -1.11 13.89
N GLN A 83 -10.34 -1.01 14.02
CA GLN A 83 -9.44 -2.04 13.53
C GLN A 83 -9.62 -3.36 14.29
N ALA A 84 -9.85 -3.30 15.61
CA ALA A 84 -10.15 -4.47 16.42
C ALA A 84 -11.49 -5.12 16.03
N GLU A 85 -12.51 -4.32 15.74
CA GLU A 85 -13.80 -4.83 15.27
C GLU A 85 -13.69 -5.46 13.88
N LYS A 86 -13.05 -4.79 12.91
CA LYS A 86 -12.78 -5.35 11.58
C LYS A 86 -12.03 -6.68 11.65
N LYS A 87 -11.04 -6.77 12.54
CA LYS A 87 -10.29 -8.01 12.79
C LYS A 87 -11.19 -9.11 13.34
N ARG A 88 -12.05 -8.79 14.31
CA ARG A 88 -13.01 -9.75 14.89
C ARG A 88 -14.00 -10.26 13.86
N VAL A 89 -14.54 -9.38 13.01
CA VAL A 89 -15.43 -9.77 11.91
C VAL A 89 -14.71 -10.63 10.90
N ALA A 90 -13.47 -10.27 10.52
CA ALA A 90 -12.67 -11.06 9.61
C ALA A 90 -12.42 -12.48 10.14
N ASP A 91 -12.11 -12.62 11.44
CA ASP A 91 -11.92 -13.92 12.09
C ASP A 91 -13.20 -14.74 12.15
N LEU A 92 -14.35 -14.12 12.44
CA LEU A 92 -15.66 -14.77 12.42
C LEU A 92 -16.03 -15.29 11.02
N VAL A 93 -15.87 -14.44 10.00
CA VAL A 93 -16.12 -14.80 8.59
C VAL A 93 -15.17 -15.92 8.14
N LYS A 94 -13.91 -15.88 8.59
CA LYS A 94 -12.91 -16.91 8.29
C LYS A 94 -13.27 -18.24 8.94
N ALA A 95 -13.76 -18.23 10.18
CA ALA A 95 -14.29 -19.42 10.85
C ALA A 95 -15.51 -19.98 10.12
N MET A 96 -16.49 -19.12 9.82
CA MET A 96 -17.70 -19.49 9.08
C MET A 96 -17.38 -20.11 7.71
N ASN A 97 -16.46 -19.51 6.95
CA ASN A 97 -16.02 -20.05 5.65
C ASN A 97 -15.26 -21.37 5.78
N LYS A 98 -14.50 -21.58 6.87
CA LYS A 98 -13.80 -22.85 7.14
C LYS A 98 -14.80 -23.97 7.41
N ASP A 99 -15.86 -23.70 8.17
CA ASP A 99 -16.88 -24.68 8.49
C ASP A 99 -17.81 -24.95 7.30
N PHE A 100 -18.12 -23.93 6.49
CA PHE A 100 -18.85 -24.08 5.23
C PHE A 100 -18.07 -24.89 4.18
N LYS A 101 -16.73 -24.79 4.16
CA LYS A 101 -15.87 -25.62 3.31
C LYS A 101 -15.79 -27.06 3.78
N LYS A 102 -15.89 -27.33 5.09
CA LYS A 102 -15.92 -28.68 5.67
C LYS A 102 -17.28 -29.38 5.46
N SER A 103 -18.38 -28.62 5.43
CA SER A 103 -19.72 -29.17 5.24
C SER A 103 -20.13 -29.38 3.78
N LYS A 104 -19.33 -28.92 2.80
CA LYS A 104 -19.57 -29.27 1.39
C LYS A 104 -19.34 -30.78 1.17
N PRO A 105 -20.27 -31.51 0.52
CA PRO A 105 -20.04 -32.89 0.16
C PRO A 105 -18.86 -32.96 -0.80
N ALA A 106 -17.91 -33.86 -0.53
CA ALA A 106 -16.78 -34.12 -1.41
C ALA A 106 -17.30 -34.64 -2.75
N LYS A 107 -17.41 -33.78 -3.77
CA LYS A 107 -17.47 -34.25 -5.16
C LYS A 107 -16.12 -34.88 -5.48
N LYS A 108 -16.06 -36.21 -5.36
CA LYS A 108 -15.12 -37.04 -6.12
C LYS A 108 -15.43 -36.82 -7.60
N GLU A 109 -14.59 -36.07 -8.30
CA GLU A 109 -14.54 -36.10 -9.77
C GLU A 109 -13.23 -36.74 -10.22
N GLN A 110 -13.40 -37.65 -11.17
CA GLN A 110 -12.54 -38.78 -11.45
C GLN A 110 -11.23 -38.34 -12.12
N LYS A 111 -10.11 -38.91 -11.66
CA LYS A 111 -8.90 -39.04 -12.47
C LYS A 111 -9.20 -40.00 -13.62
N THR A 112 -9.57 -39.50 -14.79
CA THR A 112 -9.40 -40.25 -16.03
C THR A 112 -8.04 -39.89 -16.65
N ARG A 113 -7.21 -40.92 -16.75
CA ARG A 113 -5.90 -40.88 -17.42
C ARG A 113 -6.13 -40.87 -18.94
N LYS A 114 -5.52 -39.92 -19.65
CA LYS A 114 -5.09 -40.01 -21.06
C LYS A 114 -3.93 -39.00 -21.22
N SER A 115 -2.70 -39.46 -21.04
CA SER A 115 -1.76 -39.89 -22.09
C SER A 115 -1.05 -38.70 -22.76
N GLU A 116 0.21 -38.54 -22.34
CA GLU A 116 1.37 -38.13 -23.15
C GLU A 116 1.47 -36.74 -23.80
N GLN A 117 2.67 -36.19 -23.57
CA GLN A 117 3.46 -35.29 -24.42
C GLN A 117 3.55 -33.80 -24.07
N THR A 118 4.76 -33.46 -23.61
CA THR A 118 5.56 -32.25 -23.86
C THR A 118 5.37 -31.01 -22.98
N GLY A 119 6.50 -30.61 -22.38
CA GLY A 119 6.83 -29.20 -22.17
C GLY A 119 6.74 -28.68 -20.75
N LYS A 120 7.77 -28.95 -19.92
CA LYS A 120 8.09 -28.07 -18.79
C LYS A 120 8.42 -26.68 -19.36
N LYS A 121 7.46 -25.75 -19.39
CA LYS A 121 7.74 -24.34 -19.68
C LYS A 121 8.29 -23.70 -18.40
N SER A 122 9.60 -23.79 -18.19
CA SER A 122 10.30 -22.88 -17.27
C SER A 122 10.31 -21.47 -17.87
N ALA A 123 10.12 -20.46 -17.03
CA ALA A 123 10.16 -19.06 -17.45
C ALA A 123 11.51 -18.72 -18.11
N VAL A 124 11.46 -18.08 -19.28
CA VAL A 124 12.64 -17.67 -20.05
C VAL A 124 13.38 -16.58 -19.30
N ARG A 125 14.64 -16.83 -18.91
CA ARG A 125 15.56 -15.82 -18.37
C ARG A 125 16.43 -15.32 -19.51
N PHE A 126 16.35 -14.03 -19.81
CA PHE A 126 17.23 -13.40 -20.79
C PHE A 126 18.63 -13.27 -20.20
N PRO A 127 19.69 -13.74 -20.88
CA PRO A 127 21.06 -13.39 -20.53
C PRO A 127 21.27 -11.91 -20.89
N GLY A 128 21.61 -11.10 -19.90
CA GLY A 128 21.97 -9.70 -20.11
C GLY A 128 23.21 -9.58 -21.00
N THR A 129 23.20 -8.60 -21.90
CA THR A 129 24.37 -8.11 -22.64
C THR A 129 25.29 -7.33 -21.74
#